data_AF-Q3HKJ3-F1
#
_entry.id   AF-Q3HKJ3-F1
#
_cell.length_a   1.000
_cell.length_b   1.000
_cell.length_c   1.000
_cell.angle_alpha   90.00
_cell.angle_beta   90.00
_cell.angle_gamma   90.00
#
_symmetry.space_group_name_H-M   'P 1'
#
loop_
_entity.id
_entity.type
_entity.pdbx_description
1 polymer ?
#
loop_
_entity_poly.entity_id
_entity_poly.type
_entity_poly.pdbx_seq_one_letter_code
_entity_poly.pdbx_strand_id
1 'polypeptide(L)'
;MTTSRVRDLADQQVEKSLLRLRASIEAWAKEREISDYCSVQNYLDRPGAEPLDLPVLAVISFDGELSASMNGYGDEELAISLQDLLADHGCWLEQDKSSTALVFPDEDSDYAAYTSYFHWQWVCGLVEPDTADVYEELYRHFAHRPDDLYRLEWREYETLLARIFQSQGFDVELGPGRGDEGVDIRLIQRDPIGDIVTLVQAKKYGAGNKIDQTQVAALYGIQQSEDANFSMFVTTSAYAPVAKRFSAREKVQGRLALKDSSHVAEWCRTATDGIIRDKSTLVTPQHVQGLMSGIGERADRRLLRTTYGYNSTHNSFALVVKESNHAALLMPLPRRTISDDGHGQRGLEVPSFDFSLPHFNGDNVFRVRKEQRDGEIFYWGNDRLYCAWNGEPCHFDYYD
;
A
#
# COMPACT_ATOMS: atom_id res chain seq x y z
N MET A 1 4.07 -3.35 -25.76
CA MET A 1 5.39 -2.70 -25.92
C MET A 1 5.71 -2.01 -24.61
N THR A 2 6.54 -2.67 -23.82
CA THR A 2 6.93 -2.34 -22.45
C THR A 2 7.68 -1.01 -22.46
N THR A 3 7.12 0.03 -21.84
CA THR A 3 7.88 1.24 -21.55
C THR A 3 9.02 0.86 -20.63
N SER A 4 10.24 1.13 -21.09
CA SER A 4 11.47 0.82 -20.38
C SER A 4 11.52 1.74 -19.16
N ARG A 5 11.16 1.21 -17.97
CA ARG A 5 11.56 1.77 -16.68
C ARG A 5 13.01 2.24 -16.83
N VAL A 6 13.31 3.49 -16.51
CA VAL A 6 14.71 3.91 -16.33
C VAL A 6 15.17 3.22 -15.05
N ARG A 7 15.58 1.95 -15.18
CA ARG A 7 15.93 1.09 -14.04
C ARG A 7 17.35 1.41 -13.63
N ASP A 8 17.52 1.71 -12.35
CA ASP A 8 18.83 1.81 -11.73
C ASP A 8 19.63 0.52 -12.00
N LEU A 9 20.94 0.63 -12.24
CA LEU A 9 21.84 -0.51 -12.40
C LEU A 9 21.81 -1.40 -11.15
N ALA A 10 21.62 -0.81 -9.97
CA ALA A 10 21.45 -1.53 -8.71
C ALA A 10 20.18 -2.40 -8.72
N ASP A 11 19.04 -1.85 -9.14
CA ASP A 11 17.77 -2.58 -9.23
C ASP A 11 17.88 -3.77 -10.19
N GLN A 12 18.58 -3.60 -11.33
CA GLN A 12 18.80 -4.70 -12.29
C GLN A 12 19.67 -5.82 -11.71
N GLN A 13 20.63 -5.48 -10.84
CA GLN A 13 21.47 -6.46 -10.18
C GLN A 13 20.69 -7.23 -9.11
N VAL A 14 19.86 -6.53 -8.33
CA VAL A 14 18.94 -7.14 -7.37
C VAL A 14 17.98 -8.11 -8.07
N GLU A 15 17.32 -7.68 -9.15
CA GLU A 15 16.41 -8.53 -9.95
C GLU A 15 17.10 -9.82 -10.42
N LYS A 16 18.34 -9.71 -10.93
CA LYS A 16 19.12 -10.88 -11.36
C LYS A 16 19.44 -11.82 -10.20
N SER A 17 19.79 -11.29 -9.03
CA SER A 17 20.06 -12.10 -7.84
C SER A 17 18.81 -12.83 -7.36
N LEU A 18 17.66 -12.14 -7.27
CA LEU A 18 16.38 -12.73 -6.88
C LEU A 18 15.93 -13.82 -7.87
N LEU A 19 16.07 -13.58 -9.18
CA LEU A 19 15.75 -14.57 -10.20
C LEU A 19 16.62 -15.82 -10.09
N ARG A 20 17.91 -15.68 -9.79
CA ARG A 20 18.82 -16.82 -9.58
C ARG A 20 18.44 -17.60 -8.33
N LEU A 21 18.23 -16.92 -7.20
CA LEU A 21 17.80 -17.55 -5.94
C LEU A 21 16.53 -18.37 -6.15
N ARG A 22 15.51 -17.76 -6.76
CA ARG A 22 14.24 -18.42 -7.05
C ARG A 22 14.41 -19.65 -7.95
N ALA A 23 15.18 -19.52 -9.02
CA ALA A 23 15.44 -20.63 -9.93
C ALA A 23 16.19 -21.79 -9.24
N SER A 24 17.12 -21.49 -8.32
CA SER A 24 17.81 -22.50 -7.53
C SER A 24 16.87 -23.25 -6.59
N ILE A 25 15.98 -22.54 -5.88
CA ILE A 25 14.97 -23.16 -5.01
C ILE A 25 14.02 -24.05 -5.82
N GLU A 26 13.53 -23.57 -6.97
CA GLU A 26 12.65 -24.34 -7.87
C GLU A 26 13.35 -25.58 -8.43
N ALA A 27 14.64 -25.48 -8.79
CA ALA A 27 15.44 -26.60 -9.28
C ALA A 27 15.70 -27.65 -8.18
N TRP A 28 16.03 -27.20 -6.97
CA TRP A 28 16.22 -28.05 -5.80
C TRP A 28 14.95 -28.83 -5.45
N ALA A 29 13.79 -28.17 -5.45
CA ALA A 29 12.49 -28.80 -5.19
C ALA A 29 12.16 -29.86 -6.26
N LYS A 30 12.52 -29.59 -7.52
CA LYS A 30 12.33 -30.53 -8.62
C LYS A 30 13.22 -31.75 -8.53
N GLU A 31 14.49 -31.57 -8.18
CA GLU A 31 15.46 -32.67 -8.00
C GLU A 31 15.01 -33.64 -6.90
N ARG A 32 14.35 -33.13 -5.86
CA ARG A 32 13.82 -33.90 -4.73
C ARG A 32 12.38 -34.37 -4.90
N GLU A 33 11.79 -34.17 -6.08
CA GLU A 33 10.41 -34.57 -6.40
C GLU A 33 9.33 -33.96 -5.47
N ILE A 34 9.59 -32.76 -4.93
CA ILE A 34 8.68 -32.07 -3.98
C ILE A 34 8.02 -30.82 -4.56
N SER A 35 8.16 -30.55 -5.87
CA SER A 35 7.62 -29.35 -6.52
C SER A 35 6.10 -29.16 -6.39
N ASP A 36 5.34 -30.24 -6.17
CA ASP A 36 3.89 -30.17 -6.02
C ASP A 36 3.44 -29.52 -4.71
N TYR A 37 4.33 -29.50 -3.71
CA TYR A 37 4.05 -28.97 -2.38
C TYR A 37 5.19 -28.10 -1.82
N CYS A 38 6.11 -27.65 -2.67
CA CYS A 38 7.13 -26.66 -2.34
C CYS A 38 7.13 -25.57 -3.42
N SER A 39 6.84 -24.33 -3.03
CA SER A 39 6.75 -23.19 -3.95
C SER A 39 7.44 -21.96 -3.39
N VAL A 40 7.85 -21.06 -4.28
CA VAL A 40 8.55 -19.82 -3.94
C VAL A 40 7.85 -18.62 -4.56
N GLN A 41 7.63 -17.58 -3.76
CA GLN A 41 6.90 -16.37 -4.15
C GLN A 41 7.53 -15.11 -3.55
N ASN A 42 7.18 -13.92 -4.05
CA ASN A 42 7.66 -12.68 -3.45
C ASN A 42 6.86 -12.35 -2.20
N TYR A 43 7.54 -11.79 -1.20
CA TYR A 43 6.87 -11.35 0.02
C TYR A 43 5.81 -10.27 -0.23
N LEU A 44 6.09 -9.30 -1.09
CA LEU A 44 5.15 -8.21 -1.42
C LEU A 44 3.95 -8.66 -2.26
N ASP A 45 3.92 -9.90 -2.76
CA ASP A 45 2.73 -10.46 -3.41
C ASP A 45 1.64 -10.83 -2.37
N ARG A 46 2.02 -10.94 -1.08
CA ARG A 46 1.07 -11.16 0.01
C ARG A 46 0.20 -9.92 0.19
N PRO A 47 -1.14 -10.04 0.28
CA PRO A 47 -1.99 -8.86 0.38
C PRO A 47 -1.71 -8.07 1.68
N GLY A 48 -1.51 -6.76 1.55
CA GLY A 48 -1.21 -5.88 2.69
C GLY A 48 0.21 -5.99 3.25
N ALA A 49 1.12 -6.73 2.59
CA ALA A 49 2.52 -6.79 3.01
C ALA A 49 3.21 -5.44 2.83
N GLU A 50 3.96 -5.04 3.86
CA GLU A 50 4.84 -3.88 3.86
C GLU A 50 6.30 -4.34 4.04
N PRO A 51 7.29 -3.74 3.36
CA PRO A 51 8.68 -4.12 3.51
C PRO A 51 9.12 -4.12 4.99
N LEU A 52 9.75 -5.21 5.41
CA LEU A 52 10.38 -5.32 6.74
C LEU A 52 11.75 -4.63 6.75
N ASP A 53 12.26 -4.30 7.94
CA ASP A 53 13.60 -3.72 8.13
C ASP A 53 14.69 -4.63 7.55
N LEU A 54 14.57 -5.94 7.81
CA LEU A 54 15.36 -6.98 7.15
C LEU A 54 14.57 -7.44 5.90
N PRO A 55 15.10 -7.23 4.67
CA PRO A 55 14.33 -7.50 3.47
C PRO A 55 14.12 -9.00 3.26
N VAL A 56 12.86 -9.41 3.08
CA VAL A 56 12.50 -10.79 2.71
C VAL A 56 12.74 -10.99 1.21
N LEU A 57 13.74 -11.80 0.86
CA LEU A 57 14.13 -12.07 -0.53
C LEU A 57 13.16 -13.03 -1.22
N ALA A 58 12.59 -13.98 -0.46
CA ALA A 58 11.64 -14.94 -0.94
C ALA A 58 10.77 -15.49 0.20
N VAL A 59 9.57 -15.96 -0.15
CA VAL A 59 8.72 -16.76 0.74
C VAL A 59 8.68 -18.16 0.17
N ILE A 60 9.07 -19.15 0.97
CA ILE A 60 8.97 -20.57 0.61
C ILE A 60 7.73 -21.12 1.31
N SER A 61 6.78 -21.64 0.56
CA SER A 61 5.63 -22.38 1.08
C SER A 61 5.88 -23.87 0.88
N PHE A 62 5.67 -24.67 1.92
CA PHE A 62 5.95 -26.10 1.92
C PHE A 62 4.88 -26.92 2.65
N ASP A 63 4.69 -28.17 2.22
CA ASP A 63 3.88 -29.19 2.89
C ASP A 63 4.63 -30.54 2.92
N GLY A 64 3.99 -31.61 3.37
CA GLY A 64 4.49 -32.99 3.28
C GLY A 64 5.75 -33.24 4.11
N GLU A 65 6.69 -34.00 3.55
CA GLU A 65 7.94 -34.38 4.24
C GLU A 65 8.81 -33.18 4.59
N LEU A 66 8.84 -32.15 3.74
CA LEU A 66 9.55 -30.91 4.05
C LEU A 66 8.88 -30.17 5.21
N SER A 67 7.54 -30.12 5.27
CA SER A 67 6.84 -29.54 6.43
C SER A 67 7.16 -30.30 7.71
N ALA A 68 7.14 -31.63 7.69
CA ALA A 68 7.52 -32.43 8.85
C ALA A 68 8.95 -32.07 9.30
N SER A 69 9.91 -32.14 8.37
CA SER A 69 11.33 -31.82 8.59
C SER A 69 11.53 -30.43 9.22
N MET A 70 10.90 -29.41 8.64
CA MET A 70 11.00 -28.01 9.10
C MET A 70 10.38 -27.78 10.47
N ASN A 71 9.33 -28.52 10.83
CA ASN A 71 8.67 -28.43 12.13
C ASN A 71 9.34 -29.34 13.20
N GLY A 72 10.50 -29.94 12.91
CA GLY A 72 11.23 -30.81 13.84
C GLY A 72 10.62 -32.20 13.99
N TYR A 73 9.79 -32.63 13.04
CA TYR A 73 9.19 -33.96 12.99
C TYR A 73 9.75 -34.75 11.80
N GLY A 74 10.39 -35.89 12.03
CA GLY A 74 10.90 -36.74 10.94
C GLY A 74 12.34 -36.43 10.54
N ASP A 75 12.68 -36.67 9.27
CA ASP A 75 14.05 -36.58 8.77
C ASP A 75 14.46 -35.13 8.48
N GLU A 76 15.60 -34.69 9.02
CA GLU A 76 16.13 -33.33 8.86
C GLU A 76 16.90 -33.13 7.53
N GLU A 77 17.15 -34.20 6.76
CA GLU A 77 17.96 -34.13 5.52
C GLU A 77 17.41 -33.11 4.51
N LEU A 78 16.09 -33.04 4.33
CA LEU A 78 15.47 -32.06 3.43
C LEU A 78 15.67 -30.63 3.93
N ALA A 79 15.39 -30.35 5.20
CA ALA A 79 15.57 -29.02 5.79
C ALA A 79 17.04 -28.56 5.75
N ILE A 80 17.98 -29.44 6.09
CA ILE A 80 19.44 -29.15 6.02
C ILE A 80 19.83 -28.84 4.58
N SER A 81 19.41 -29.67 3.62
CA SER A 81 19.78 -29.44 2.21
C SER A 81 19.20 -28.14 1.63
N LEU A 82 18.05 -27.68 2.14
CA LEU A 82 17.49 -26.37 1.78
C LEU A 82 18.31 -25.24 2.40
N GLN A 83 18.73 -25.37 3.67
CA GLN A 83 19.59 -24.39 4.33
C GLN A 83 20.95 -24.26 3.63
N ASP A 84 21.57 -25.38 3.24
CA ASP A 84 22.83 -25.38 2.50
C ASP A 84 22.68 -24.66 1.14
N LEU A 85 21.60 -24.92 0.41
CA LEU A 85 21.28 -24.22 -0.84
C LEU A 85 21.15 -22.70 -0.63
N LEU A 86 20.47 -22.29 0.44
CA LEU A 86 20.29 -20.86 0.72
C LEU A 86 21.62 -20.20 1.16
N ALA A 87 22.44 -20.91 1.94
CA ALA A 87 23.76 -20.45 2.35
C ALA A 87 24.68 -20.22 1.14
N ASP A 88 24.63 -21.09 0.12
CA ASP A 88 25.35 -20.90 -1.16
C ASP A 88 24.93 -19.61 -1.90
N HIS A 89 23.72 -19.13 -1.63
CA HIS A 89 23.19 -17.86 -2.12
C HIS A 89 23.41 -16.69 -1.17
N GLY A 90 24.14 -16.87 -0.06
CA GLY A 90 24.33 -15.87 0.98
C GLY A 90 23.02 -15.49 1.66
N CYS A 91 22.16 -16.49 1.89
CA CYS A 91 20.84 -16.33 2.48
C CYS A 91 20.67 -17.31 3.65
N TRP A 92 19.77 -16.98 4.56
CA TRP A 92 19.29 -17.89 5.59
C TRP A 92 17.76 -17.88 5.60
N LEU A 93 17.16 -18.81 6.32
CA LEU A 93 15.71 -18.92 6.42
C LEU A 93 15.25 -18.82 7.87
N GLU A 94 14.10 -18.18 8.08
CA GLU A 94 13.34 -18.24 9.33
C GLU A 94 11.97 -18.83 9.05
N GLN A 95 11.52 -19.73 9.92
CA GLN A 95 10.16 -20.26 9.81
C GLN A 95 9.14 -19.19 10.23
N ASP A 96 8.23 -18.85 9.32
CA ASP A 96 7.14 -17.87 9.54
C ASP A 96 5.92 -18.56 10.16
N LYS A 97 5.56 -19.71 9.60
CA LYS A 97 4.40 -20.54 9.99
C LYS A 97 4.74 -22.01 9.80
N SER A 98 3.86 -22.90 10.23
CA SER A 98 4.03 -24.35 10.05
C SER A 98 4.25 -24.77 8.60
N SER A 99 3.77 -24.00 7.62
CA SER A 99 3.88 -24.30 6.19
C SER A 99 4.59 -23.22 5.36
N THR A 100 5.22 -22.23 6.01
CA THR A 100 5.93 -21.16 5.29
C THR A 100 7.19 -20.72 6.01
N ALA A 101 8.24 -20.41 5.25
CA ALA A 101 9.46 -19.75 5.72
C ALA A 101 9.77 -18.49 4.92
N LEU A 102 10.39 -17.52 5.60
CA LEU A 102 10.95 -16.31 4.99
C LEU A 102 12.44 -16.53 4.72
N VAL A 103 12.89 -16.12 3.55
CA VAL A 103 14.31 -16.14 3.17
C VAL A 103 14.86 -14.74 3.30
N PHE A 104 15.95 -14.60 4.05
CA PHE A 104 16.62 -13.35 4.34
C PHE A 104 18.04 -13.34 3.75
N PRO A 105 18.60 -12.17 3.43
CA PRO A 105 20.04 -12.08 3.16
C PRO A 105 20.81 -12.44 4.44
N ASP A 106 22.04 -12.93 4.28
CA ASP A 106 22.99 -13.10 5.38
C ASP A 106 23.08 -11.80 6.22
N GLU A 107 22.99 -11.93 7.55
CA GLU A 107 22.99 -10.80 8.48
C GLU A 107 24.26 -9.95 8.37
N ASP A 108 25.39 -10.56 7.99
CA ASP A 108 26.66 -9.88 7.82
C ASP A 108 26.83 -9.23 6.43
N SER A 109 25.86 -9.41 5.52
CA SER A 109 25.92 -8.88 4.15
C SER A 109 25.39 -7.45 4.03
N ASP A 110 25.88 -6.69 3.04
CA ASP A 110 25.27 -5.40 2.68
C ASP A 110 24.00 -5.63 1.85
N TYR A 111 22.84 -5.51 2.50
CA TYR A 111 21.54 -5.67 1.89
C TYR A 111 20.83 -4.34 1.57
N ALA A 112 21.51 -3.19 1.63
CA ALA A 112 20.90 -1.87 1.40
C ALA A 112 20.23 -1.75 0.00
N ALA A 113 20.79 -2.43 -1.00
CA ALA A 113 20.22 -2.51 -2.34
C ALA A 113 18.88 -3.27 -2.35
N TYR A 114 18.76 -4.38 -1.62
CA TYR A 114 17.50 -5.13 -1.48
C TYR A 114 16.46 -4.29 -0.75
N THR A 115 16.82 -3.65 0.37
CA THR A 115 15.91 -2.77 1.12
C THR A 115 15.39 -1.65 0.23
N SER A 116 16.27 -0.98 -0.52
CA SER A 116 15.88 0.10 -1.44
C SER A 116 14.98 -0.39 -2.58
N TYR A 117 15.27 -1.58 -3.12
CA TYR A 117 14.50 -2.20 -4.19
C TYR A 117 13.09 -2.58 -3.74
N PHE A 118 12.94 -3.30 -2.63
CA PHE A 118 11.63 -3.71 -2.11
C PHE A 118 10.82 -2.52 -1.62
N HIS A 119 11.46 -1.53 -0.98
CA HIS A 119 10.81 -0.25 -0.64
C HIS A 119 10.24 0.42 -1.89
N TRP A 120 11.01 0.48 -2.98
CA TRP A 120 10.54 1.05 -4.24
C TRP A 120 9.39 0.25 -4.87
N GLN A 121 9.48 -1.09 -4.92
CA GLN A 121 8.36 -1.92 -5.42
C GLN A 121 7.08 -1.68 -4.62
N TRP A 122 7.20 -1.60 -3.29
CA TRP A 122 6.07 -1.29 -2.42
C TRP A 122 5.48 0.09 -2.72
N VAL A 123 6.32 1.14 -2.79
CA VAL A 123 5.88 2.51 -3.17
C VAL A 123 5.13 2.50 -4.51
N CYS A 124 5.62 1.81 -5.53
CA CYS A 124 4.91 1.64 -6.80
C CYS A 124 3.53 0.97 -6.59
N GLY A 125 3.48 -0.09 -5.78
CA GLY A 125 2.22 -0.76 -5.43
C GLY A 125 1.21 0.15 -4.71
N LEU A 126 1.67 1.18 -4.00
CA LEU A 126 0.79 2.17 -3.36
C LEU A 126 0.17 3.16 -4.36
N VAL A 127 0.77 3.34 -5.53
CA VAL A 127 0.26 4.27 -6.56
C VAL A 127 -0.96 3.69 -7.27
N GLU A 128 -1.04 2.37 -7.44
CA GLU A 128 -2.05 1.71 -8.27
C GLU A 128 -3.50 1.68 -7.71
N PRO A 129 -3.76 1.54 -6.39
CA PRO A 129 -5.14 1.51 -5.87
C PRO A 129 -5.71 2.90 -5.44
N ASP A 130 -7.04 3.07 -5.54
CA ASP A 130 -7.80 4.26 -5.09
C ASP A 130 -7.82 4.46 -3.57
N THR A 131 -6.74 5.05 -3.08
CA THR A 131 -6.37 5.00 -1.66
C THR A 131 -5.64 6.24 -1.14
N ALA A 132 -5.85 7.38 -1.81
CA ALA A 132 -5.26 8.68 -1.47
C ALA A 132 -5.35 9.04 0.02
N ASP A 133 -6.36 8.51 0.72
CA ASP A 133 -6.68 8.89 2.09
C ASP A 133 -5.97 8.08 3.19
N VAL A 134 -5.13 7.11 2.83
CA VAL A 134 -4.58 6.14 3.79
C VAL A 134 -3.06 6.00 3.69
N TYR A 135 -2.46 6.14 2.51
CA TYR A 135 -1.02 5.91 2.28
C TYR A 135 -0.17 7.17 2.47
N GLU A 136 0.02 7.55 3.73
CA GLU A 136 0.95 8.59 4.13
C GLU A 136 2.38 8.35 3.61
N GLU A 137 2.81 7.09 3.55
CA GLU A 137 4.18 6.70 3.24
C GLU A 137 4.51 6.95 1.77
N LEU A 138 3.52 6.85 0.88
CA LEU A 138 3.64 7.21 -0.53
C LEU A 138 4.02 8.69 -0.67
N TYR A 139 3.25 9.59 -0.04
CA TYR A 139 3.51 11.02 -0.09
C TYR A 139 4.80 11.38 0.65
N ARG A 140 5.04 10.78 1.82
CA ARG A 140 6.27 10.99 2.59
C ARG A 140 7.50 10.64 1.77
N HIS A 141 7.46 9.54 1.01
CA HIS A 141 8.56 9.13 0.13
C HIS A 141 8.89 10.22 -0.91
N PHE A 142 7.92 10.67 -1.71
CA PHE A 142 8.17 11.68 -2.75
C PHE A 142 8.42 13.09 -2.20
N ALA A 143 7.97 13.39 -0.98
CA ALA A 143 8.33 14.63 -0.29
C ALA A 143 9.81 14.68 0.11
N HIS A 144 10.40 13.54 0.51
CA HIS A 144 11.81 13.44 0.91
C HIS A 144 12.75 13.10 -0.26
N ARG A 145 12.25 12.36 -1.26
CA ARG A 145 13.00 11.93 -2.45
C ARG A 145 12.28 12.31 -3.75
N PRO A 146 12.21 13.61 -4.08
CA PRO A 146 11.52 14.06 -5.29
C PRO A 146 12.15 13.54 -6.59
N ASP A 147 13.43 13.18 -6.59
CA ASP A 147 14.09 12.60 -7.76
C ASP A 147 13.54 11.20 -8.11
N ASP A 148 12.93 10.48 -7.17
CA ASP A 148 12.29 9.20 -7.46
C ASP A 148 11.06 9.37 -8.39
N LEU A 149 10.53 10.59 -8.56
CA LEU A 149 9.52 10.88 -9.60
C LEU A 149 10.02 10.55 -11.02
N TYR A 150 11.33 10.58 -11.26
CA TYR A 150 11.92 10.17 -12.55
C TYR A 150 11.86 8.66 -12.79
N ARG A 151 11.66 7.86 -11.74
CA ARG A 151 11.62 6.40 -11.81
C ARG A 151 10.22 5.87 -12.09
N LEU A 152 9.18 6.65 -11.79
CA LEU A 152 7.78 6.32 -12.10
C LEU A 152 7.57 6.16 -13.61
N GLU A 153 6.71 5.23 -13.99
CA GLU A 153 6.09 5.20 -15.31
C GLU A 153 5.17 6.42 -15.49
N TRP A 154 4.95 6.81 -16.75
CA TRP A 154 4.16 8.00 -17.07
C TRP A 154 2.74 7.93 -16.47
N ARG A 155 2.12 6.75 -16.47
CA ARG A 155 0.78 6.54 -15.92
C ARG A 155 0.76 6.51 -14.40
N GLU A 156 1.81 5.97 -13.77
CA GLU A 156 1.98 6.02 -12.31
C GLU A 156 2.12 7.48 -11.86
N TYR A 157 2.84 8.31 -12.62
CA TYR A 157 2.98 9.74 -12.34
C TYR A 157 1.65 10.51 -12.44
N GLU A 158 0.85 10.26 -13.48
CA GLU A 158 -0.51 10.81 -13.57
C GLU A 158 -1.39 10.40 -12.39
N THR A 159 -1.30 9.12 -12.01
CA THR A 159 -2.08 8.58 -10.90
C THR A 159 -1.66 9.23 -9.58
N LEU A 160 -0.35 9.36 -9.32
CA LEU A 160 0.18 10.06 -8.15
C LEU A 160 -0.36 11.49 -8.06
N LEU A 161 -0.32 12.25 -9.16
CA LEU A 161 -0.87 13.61 -9.19
C LEU A 161 -2.37 13.64 -8.88
N ALA A 162 -3.14 12.73 -9.48
CA ALA A 162 -4.57 12.61 -9.19
C ALA A 162 -4.81 12.35 -7.70
N ARG A 163 -4.03 11.45 -7.07
CA ARG A 163 -4.11 11.16 -5.63
C ARG A 163 -3.75 12.37 -4.77
N ILE A 164 -2.72 13.11 -5.14
CA ILE A 164 -2.33 14.34 -4.43
C ILE A 164 -3.49 15.33 -4.45
N PHE A 165 -4.11 15.56 -5.61
CA PHE A 165 -5.23 16.51 -5.71
C PHE A 165 -6.48 16.01 -4.96
N GLN A 166 -6.78 14.71 -4.99
CA GLN A 166 -7.86 14.12 -4.16
C GLN A 166 -7.62 14.39 -2.68
N SER A 167 -6.40 14.18 -2.18
CA SER A 167 -6.05 14.44 -0.77
C SER A 167 -6.18 15.92 -0.37
N GLN A 168 -6.21 16.83 -1.35
CA GLN A 168 -6.42 18.26 -1.14
C GLN A 168 -7.90 18.67 -1.25
N GLY A 169 -8.81 17.71 -1.45
CA GLY A 169 -10.26 17.92 -1.47
C GLY A 169 -10.85 18.26 -2.83
N PHE A 170 -10.12 18.05 -3.93
CA PHE A 170 -10.68 18.19 -5.28
C PHE A 170 -11.47 16.94 -5.68
N ASP A 171 -12.56 17.12 -6.41
CA ASP A 171 -13.13 16.05 -7.23
C ASP A 171 -12.20 15.84 -8.42
N VAL A 172 -11.69 14.62 -8.61
CA VAL A 172 -10.65 14.34 -9.61
C VAL A 172 -11.12 13.29 -10.60
N GLU A 173 -11.09 13.63 -11.87
CA GLU A 173 -11.27 12.70 -12.98
C GLU A 173 -9.92 12.44 -13.64
N LEU A 174 -9.41 11.22 -13.46
CA LEU A 174 -8.20 10.76 -14.15
C LEU A 174 -8.57 10.25 -15.54
N GLY A 175 -7.95 10.81 -16.58
CA GLY A 175 -8.18 10.41 -17.96
C GLY A 175 -7.79 8.95 -18.23
N PRO A 176 -8.19 8.36 -19.37
CA PRO A 176 -7.87 6.97 -19.73
C PRO A 176 -6.38 6.74 -20.03
N GLY A 177 -5.57 7.80 -20.09
CA GLY A 177 -4.12 7.80 -20.31
C GLY A 177 -3.68 7.68 -21.77
N ARG A 178 -4.56 7.26 -22.69
CA ARG A 178 -4.31 7.33 -24.14
C ARG A 178 -5.50 7.92 -24.84
N GLY A 179 -5.25 8.83 -25.78
CA GLY A 179 -6.32 9.51 -26.52
C GLY A 179 -7.11 10.49 -25.65
N ASP A 180 -6.49 11.01 -24.59
CA ASP A 180 -7.03 12.01 -23.67
C ASP A 180 -7.01 13.45 -24.22
N GLU A 181 -6.71 13.59 -25.52
CA GLU A 181 -6.63 14.87 -26.24
C GLU A 181 -5.67 15.89 -25.58
N GLY A 182 -4.75 15.43 -24.72
CA GLY A 182 -3.77 16.27 -24.03
C GLY A 182 -4.19 16.72 -22.61
N VAL A 183 -5.29 16.20 -22.07
CA VAL A 183 -5.74 16.45 -20.68
C VAL A 183 -5.69 15.17 -19.87
N ASP A 184 -4.66 15.02 -19.05
CA ASP A 184 -4.44 13.78 -18.29
C ASP A 184 -5.35 13.72 -17.04
N ILE A 185 -5.66 14.86 -16.42
CA ILE A 185 -6.49 14.95 -15.21
C ILE A 185 -7.42 16.18 -15.28
N ARG A 186 -8.66 16.04 -14.82
CA ARG A 186 -9.59 17.16 -14.59
C ARG A 186 -9.81 17.31 -13.09
N LEU A 187 -9.59 18.53 -12.59
CA LEU A 187 -9.89 18.89 -11.21
C LEU A 187 -11.16 19.73 -11.20
N ILE A 188 -12.12 19.30 -10.39
CA ILE A 188 -13.39 19.97 -10.19
C ILE A 188 -13.41 20.43 -8.73
N GLN A 189 -13.48 21.75 -8.54
CA GLN A 189 -13.75 22.34 -7.25
C GLN A 189 -15.21 22.77 -7.24
N ARG A 190 -16.03 22.05 -6.45
CA ARG A 190 -17.45 22.37 -6.30
C ARG A 190 -17.61 23.69 -5.58
N ASP A 191 -18.30 24.63 -6.21
CA ASP A 191 -18.63 25.93 -5.62
C ASP A 191 -20.12 26.23 -5.79
N PRO A 192 -20.80 26.80 -4.78
CA PRO A 192 -22.24 27.08 -4.85
C PRO A 192 -22.67 27.96 -6.04
N ILE A 193 -21.76 28.76 -6.60
CA ILE A 193 -22.04 29.72 -7.68
C ILE A 193 -21.69 29.10 -9.05
N GLY A 194 -20.91 28.03 -9.08
CA GLY A 194 -20.56 27.28 -10.28
C GLY A 194 -19.21 26.60 -10.13
N ASP A 195 -19.12 25.35 -10.57
CA ASP A 195 -17.91 24.55 -10.44
C ASP A 195 -16.72 25.20 -11.15
N ILE A 196 -15.57 25.18 -10.48
CA ILE A 196 -14.30 25.61 -11.06
C ILE A 196 -13.60 24.38 -11.63
N VAL A 197 -13.37 24.38 -12.94
CA VAL A 197 -12.68 23.31 -13.65
C VAL A 197 -11.25 23.71 -13.98
N THR A 198 -10.31 22.86 -13.59
CA THR A 198 -8.89 22.97 -13.95
C THR A 198 -8.45 21.77 -14.78
N LEU A 199 -7.95 22.02 -15.99
CA LEU A 199 -7.38 20.96 -16.85
C LEU A 199 -5.91 20.78 -16.52
N VAL A 200 -5.48 19.55 -16.26
CA VAL A 200 -4.10 19.24 -15.90
C VAL A 200 -3.47 18.38 -16.97
N GLN A 201 -2.28 18.77 -17.42
CA GLN A 201 -1.41 17.94 -18.24
C GLN A 201 -0.14 17.58 -17.46
N ALA A 202 0.13 16.29 -17.35
CA ALA A 202 1.29 15.70 -16.71
C ALA A 202 2.31 15.24 -17.75
N LYS A 203 3.57 15.69 -17.63
CA LYS A 203 4.68 15.18 -18.44
C LYS A 203 5.84 14.71 -17.58
N LYS A 204 6.03 13.39 -17.56
CA LYS A 204 7.21 12.77 -16.97
C LYS A 204 8.37 12.78 -17.96
N TYR A 205 9.32 13.67 -17.75
CA TYR A 205 10.57 13.79 -18.52
C TYR A 205 11.79 13.75 -17.59
N GLY A 206 12.93 13.27 -18.10
CA GLY A 206 14.20 13.37 -17.36
C GLY A 206 14.68 14.81 -17.24
N ALA A 207 15.51 15.09 -16.21
CA ALA A 207 15.96 16.45 -15.85
C ALA A 207 16.59 17.26 -17.01
N GLY A 208 17.18 16.61 -18.01
CA GLY A 208 17.75 17.26 -19.19
C GLY A 208 16.74 17.74 -20.24
N ASN A 209 15.50 17.25 -20.19
CA ASN A 209 14.48 17.47 -21.22
C ASN A 209 13.45 18.49 -20.75
N LYS A 210 13.70 19.77 -21.05
CA LYS A 210 12.85 20.87 -20.61
C LYS A 210 11.58 20.98 -21.45
N ILE A 211 10.48 21.34 -20.79
CA ILE A 211 9.20 21.64 -21.43
C ILE A 211 9.31 22.96 -22.20
N ASP A 212 8.94 22.93 -23.47
CA ASP A 212 8.98 24.08 -24.36
C ASP A 212 7.66 24.87 -24.36
N GLN A 213 7.62 25.94 -25.13
CA GLN A 213 6.40 26.75 -25.24
C GLN A 213 5.28 26.00 -26.00
N THR A 214 5.61 25.16 -26.97
CA THR A 214 4.64 24.50 -27.85
C THR A 214 3.68 23.65 -27.05
N GLN A 215 4.20 22.84 -26.13
CA GLN A 215 3.39 21.96 -25.27
C GLN A 215 2.48 22.79 -24.34
N VAL A 216 3.04 23.81 -23.70
CA VAL A 216 2.31 24.69 -22.77
C VAL A 216 1.20 25.48 -23.49
N ALA A 217 1.48 25.95 -24.71
CA ALA A 217 0.49 26.66 -25.52
C ALA A 217 -0.64 25.74 -26.02
N ALA A 218 -0.35 24.47 -26.30
CA ALA A 218 -1.35 23.48 -26.68
C ALA A 218 -2.37 23.25 -25.55
N LEU A 219 -1.91 23.01 -24.32
CA LEU A 219 -2.79 22.88 -23.15
C LEU A 219 -3.66 24.13 -22.94
N TYR A 220 -3.06 25.33 -23.05
CA TYR A 220 -3.83 26.57 -22.94
C TYR A 220 -4.88 26.70 -24.05
N GLY A 221 -4.59 26.24 -25.27
CA GLY A 221 -5.55 26.18 -26.36
C GLY A 221 -6.75 25.27 -26.04
N ILE A 222 -6.49 24.07 -25.52
CA ILE A 222 -7.52 23.12 -25.07
C ILE A 222 -8.36 23.72 -23.95
N GLN A 223 -7.72 24.38 -22.98
CA GLN A 223 -8.41 25.10 -21.91
C GLN A 223 -9.41 26.12 -22.48
N GLN A 224 -9.02 26.91 -23.49
CA GLN A 224 -9.93 27.87 -24.10
C GLN A 224 -11.04 27.20 -24.91
N SER A 225 -10.78 26.10 -25.61
CA SER A 225 -11.80 25.41 -26.41
C SER A 225 -12.86 24.72 -25.55
N GLU A 226 -12.48 24.23 -24.37
CA GLU A 226 -13.40 23.59 -23.42
C GLU A 226 -14.05 24.57 -22.43
N ASP A 227 -13.74 25.87 -22.54
CA ASP A 227 -14.18 26.92 -21.59
C ASP A 227 -13.83 26.62 -20.12
N ALA A 228 -12.70 25.94 -19.90
CA ALA A 228 -12.22 25.65 -18.55
C ALA A 228 -11.64 26.90 -17.87
N ASN A 229 -11.88 27.04 -16.57
CA ASN A 229 -11.46 28.21 -15.80
C ASN A 229 -9.93 28.35 -15.81
N PHE A 230 -9.25 27.25 -15.51
CA PHE A 230 -7.80 27.18 -15.37
C PHE A 230 -7.20 25.99 -16.10
N SER A 231 -5.90 26.06 -16.34
CA SER A 231 -5.10 24.91 -16.73
C SER A 231 -3.79 24.84 -15.95
N MET A 232 -3.28 23.65 -15.76
CA MET A 232 -2.05 23.38 -15.04
C MET A 232 -1.19 22.40 -15.82
N PHE A 233 0.02 22.83 -16.18
CA PHE A 233 1.03 21.94 -16.71
C PHE A 233 1.90 21.48 -15.55
N VAL A 234 2.08 20.17 -15.39
CA VAL A 234 2.90 19.58 -14.34
C VAL A 234 3.98 18.71 -14.99
N THR A 235 5.23 18.84 -14.57
CA THR A 235 6.33 18.01 -15.09
C THR A 235 7.29 17.58 -13.99
N THR A 236 7.93 16.42 -14.17
CA THR A 236 9.07 16.01 -13.35
C THR A 236 10.35 16.77 -13.70
N SER A 237 10.39 17.42 -14.87
CA SER A 237 11.55 18.17 -15.37
C SER A 237 11.43 19.67 -15.05
N ALA A 238 12.01 20.53 -15.89
CA ALA A 238 11.95 21.98 -15.77
C ALA A 238 11.37 22.64 -17.03
N TYR A 239 10.90 23.89 -16.89
CA TYR A 239 10.41 24.68 -18.01
C TYR A 239 11.52 25.50 -18.67
N ALA A 240 11.55 25.51 -20.00
CA ALA A 240 12.38 26.42 -20.76
C ALA A 240 11.96 27.89 -20.52
N PRO A 241 12.88 28.87 -20.62
CA PRO A 241 12.52 30.29 -20.42
C PRO A 241 11.40 30.77 -21.35
N VAL A 242 11.29 30.22 -22.56
CA VAL A 242 10.20 30.52 -23.50
C VAL A 242 8.83 30.11 -22.98
N ALA A 243 8.72 28.96 -22.32
CA ALA A 243 7.47 28.47 -21.72
C ALA A 243 7.04 29.38 -20.56
N LYS A 244 7.98 29.75 -19.69
CA LYS A 244 7.73 30.70 -18.58
C LYS A 244 7.30 32.08 -19.08
N ARG A 245 7.92 32.59 -20.16
CA ARG A 245 7.51 33.85 -20.78
C ARG A 245 6.11 33.78 -21.39
N PHE A 246 5.71 32.62 -21.91
CA PHE A 246 4.37 32.42 -22.43
C PHE A 246 3.32 32.45 -21.31
N SER A 247 3.54 31.74 -20.20
CA SER A 247 2.61 31.74 -19.06
C SER A 247 2.49 33.11 -18.38
N ALA A 248 3.50 33.97 -18.51
CA ALA A 248 3.50 35.33 -17.97
C ALA A 248 2.86 36.39 -18.90
N ARG A 249 2.31 36.01 -20.05
CA ARG A 249 1.60 36.95 -20.93
C ARG A 249 0.28 37.38 -20.28
N GLU A 250 -0.10 38.63 -20.45
CA GLU A 250 -1.30 39.24 -19.84
C GLU A 250 -2.57 38.38 -19.97
N LYS A 251 -2.84 37.81 -21.16
CA LYS A 251 -4.03 36.97 -21.40
C LYS A 251 -3.96 35.57 -20.77
N VAL A 252 -2.76 35.09 -20.45
CA VAL A 252 -2.47 33.72 -19.99
C VAL A 252 -2.19 33.68 -18.48
N GLN A 253 -1.58 34.75 -17.97
CA GLN A 253 -1.17 34.88 -16.58
C GLN A 253 -2.37 34.69 -15.65
N GLY A 254 -2.20 33.85 -14.62
CA GLY A 254 -3.26 33.51 -13.67
C GLY A 254 -4.26 32.46 -14.18
N ARG A 255 -4.27 32.15 -15.49
CA ARG A 255 -5.12 31.10 -16.08
C ARG A 255 -4.38 29.78 -16.31
N LEU A 256 -3.08 29.85 -16.60
CA LEU A 256 -2.20 28.69 -16.80
C LEU A 256 -1.09 28.66 -15.76
N ALA A 257 -1.04 27.59 -14.95
CA ALA A 257 0.01 27.35 -13.98
C ALA A 257 1.06 26.38 -14.51
N LEU A 258 2.34 26.66 -14.25
CA LEU A 258 3.46 25.75 -14.54
C LEU A 258 3.99 25.19 -13.22
N LYS A 259 4.11 23.86 -13.12
CA LYS A 259 4.49 23.15 -11.90
C LYS A 259 5.54 22.09 -12.23
N ASP A 260 6.62 22.10 -11.46
CA ASP A 260 7.74 21.16 -11.62
C ASP A 260 7.82 20.19 -10.42
N SER A 261 8.82 19.32 -10.40
CA SER A 261 9.02 18.33 -9.34
C SER A 261 9.07 18.93 -7.93
N SER A 262 9.57 20.16 -7.79
CA SER A 262 9.61 20.85 -6.49
C SER A 262 8.22 21.16 -5.94
N HIS A 263 7.27 21.49 -6.83
CA HIS A 263 5.88 21.71 -6.44
C HIS A 263 5.19 20.39 -6.08
N VAL A 264 5.47 19.32 -6.83
CA VAL A 264 4.94 17.98 -6.51
C VAL A 264 5.43 17.52 -5.14
N ALA A 265 6.72 17.73 -4.83
CA ALA A 265 7.28 17.44 -3.52
C ALA A 265 6.59 18.21 -2.38
N GLU A 266 6.30 19.50 -2.60
CA GLU A 266 5.58 20.33 -1.65
C GLU A 266 4.14 19.84 -1.41
N TRP A 267 3.45 19.45 -2.48
CA TRP A 267 2.11 18.90 -2.37
C TRP A 267 2.11 17.55 -1.65
N CYS A 268 3.11 16.70 -1.91
CA CYS A 268 3.32 15.47 -1.15
C CYS A 268 3.56 15.75 0.34
N ARG A 269 4.36 16.76 0.69
CA ARG A 269 4.56 17.15 2.10
C ARG A 269 3.23 17.59 2.75
N THR A 270 2.49 18.46 2.05
CA THR A 270 1.18 18.93 2.51
C THR A 270 0.19 17.78 2.71
N ALA A 271 0.15 16.82 1.77
CA ALA A 271 -0.69 15.62 1.88
C ALA A 271 -0.27 14.74 3.07
N THR A 272 1.05 14.56 3.27
CA THR A 272 1.60 13.83 4.41
C THR A 272 1.15 14.46 5.74
N ASP A 273 1.36 15.76 5.90
CA ASP A 273 0.99 16.50 7.12
C ASP A 273 -0.53 16.47 7.36
N GLY A 274 -1.33 16.58 6.29
CA GLY A 274 -2.78 16.46 6.34
C GLY A 274 -3.23 15.08 6.84
N ILE A 275 -2.67 14.01 6.27
CA ILE A 275 -3.00 12.62 6.67
C ILE A 275 -2.56 12.35 8.10
N ILE A 276 -1.37 12.80 8.54
CA ILE A 276 -0.90 12.65 9.93
C ILE A 276 -1.89 13.32 10.89
N ARG A 277 -2.29 14.57 10.58
CA ARG A 277 -3.22 15.32 11.42
C ARG A 277 -4.59 14.64 11.49
N ASP A 278 -5.09 14.16 10.36
CA ASP A 278 -6.38 13.47 10.29
C ASP A 278 -6.33 12.15 11.05
N LYS A 279 -5.31 11.30 10.84
CA LYS A 279 -5.08 10.07 11.61
C LYS A 279 -5.03 10.37 13.10
N SER A 280 -4.24 11.36 13.51
CA SER A 280 -4.10 11.76 14.92
C SER A 280 -5.43 12.20 15.52
N THR A 281 -6.29 12.86 14.74
CA THR A 281 -7.63 13.28 15.18
C THR A 281 -8.60 12.09 15.30
N LEU A 282 -8.55 11.17 14.33
CA LEU A 282 -9.40 9.97 14.27
C LEU A 282 -9.17 9.01 15.42
N VAL A 283 -7.94 8.95 15.94
CA VAL A 283 -7.56 8.06 17.03
C VAL A 283 -7.61 8.73 18.41
N THR A 284 -8.14 9.96 18.49
CA THR A 284 -8.36 10.61 19.79
C THR A 284 -9.40 9.84 20.61
N PRO A 285 -9.25 9.77 21.95
CA PRO A 285 -10.23 9.12 22.82
C PRO A 285 -11.66 9.64 22.60
N GLN A 286 -11.82 10.94 22.36
CA GLN A 286 -13.11 11.59 22.15
C GLN A 286 -13.78 11.14 20.85
N HIS A 287 -13.02 11.06 19.74
CA HIS A 287 -13.56 10.60 18.45
C HIS A 287 -13.96 9.12 18.51
N VAL A 288 -13.07 8.28 19.05
CA VAL A 288 -13.32 6.84 19.22
C VAL A 288 -14.52 6.59 20.13
N GLN A 289 -14.61 7.28 21.26
CA GLN A 289 -15.77 7.20 22.15
C GLN A 289 -17.07 7.62 21.46
N GLY A 290 -17.03 8.68 20.63
CA GLY A 290 -18.18 9.11 19.83
C GLY A 290 -18.62 8.07 18.80
N LEU A 291 -17.68 7.50 18.04
CA LEU A 291 -17.95 6.42 17.10
C LEU A 291 -18.57 5.21 17.80
N MET A 292 -17.93 4.75 18.88
CA MET A 292 -18.37 3.55 19.61
C MET A 292 -19.71 3.76 20.31
N SER A 293 -19.97 4.93 20.89
CA SER A 293 -21.28 5.26 21.49
C SER A 293 -22.38 5.30 20.44
N GLY A 294 -22.06 5.77 19.23
CA GLY A 294 -22.99 5.76 18.10
C GLY A 294 -23.31 4.35 17.59
N ILE A 295 -22.39 3.40 17.73
CA ILE A 295 -22.56 2.00 17.35
C ILE A 295 -23.29 1.21 18.46
N GLY A 296 -22.72 1.12 19.66
CA GLY A 296 -23.21 0.28 20.76
C GLY A 296 -22.94 -1.21 20.57
N GLU A 297 -23.50 -2.07 21.45
CA GLU A 297 -23.39 -3.54 21.35
C GLU A 297 -24.35 -4.12 20.30
N ARG A 298 -24.23 -3.71 19.04
CA ARG A 298 -25.07 -4.19 17.92
C ARG A 298 -24.25 -4.47 16.66
N ALA A 299 -24.84 -5.23 15.74
CA ALA A 299 -24.28 -5.41 14.40
C ALA A 299 -24.11 -4.05 13.69
N ASP A 300 -22.88 -3.76 13.26
CA ASP A 300 -22.54 -2.57 12.50
C ASP A 300 -21.36 -2.92 11.59
N ARG A 301 -21.40 -2.46 10.33
CA ARG A 301 -20.34 -2.75 9.34
C ARG A 301 -18.95 -2.29 9.78
N ARG A 302 -18.87 -1.35 10.72
CA ARG A 302 -17.60 -0.84 11.26
C ARG A 302 -17.03 -1.74 12.35
N LEU A 303 -17.80 -2.66 12.91
CA LEU A 303 -17.29 -3.66 13.85
C LEU A 303 -16.94 -4.92 13.08
N LEU A 304 -15.70 -5.34 13.18
CA LEU A 304 -15.16 -6.45 12.45
C LEU A 304 -14.79 -7.61 13.37
N ARG A 305 -14.82 -8.81 12.83
CA ARG A 305 -14.34 -10.04 13.45
C ARG A 305 -13.38 -10.75 12.50
N THR A 306 -12.39 -11.41 13.06
CA THR A 306 -11.67 -12.51 12.43
C THR A 306 -11.62 -13.71 13.38
N THR A 307 -11.58 -14.92 12.81
CA THR A 307 -11.40 -16.18 13.54
C THR A 307 -10.20 -16.90 12.95
N TYR A 308 -9.33 -17.41 13.81
CA TYR A 308 -8.07 -18.04 13.43
C TYR A 308 -7.66 -19.11 14.43
N GLY A 309 -6.65 -19.89 14.07
CA GLY A 309 -6.20 -21.08 14.80
C GLY A 309 -6.40 -22.33 13.95
N TYR A 310 -5.56 -23.34 14.17
CA TYR A 310 -5.58 -24.58 13.41
C TYR A 310 -6.39 -25.66 14.13
N ASN A 311 -5.95 -26.05 15.33
CA ASN A 311 -6.72 -26.92 16.23
C ASN A 311 -7.48 -26.14 17.32
N SER A 312 -7.11 -24.88 17.52
CA SER A 312 -7.79 -23.94 18.40
C SER A 312 -8.66 -22.97 17.61
N THR A 313 -9.66 -22.40 18.26
CA THR A 313 -10.49 -21.30 17.75
C THR A 313 -10.23 -20.04 18.59
N HIS A 314 -9.57 -19.07 17.99
CA HIS A 314 -9.39 -17.73 18.54
C HIS A 314 -10.20 -16.72 17.75
N ASN A 315 -10.74 -15.69 18.41
CA ASN A 315 -11.29 -14.53 17.71
C ASN A 315 -10.49 -13.27 18.00
N SER A 316 -10.59 -12.31 17.08
CA SER A 316 -10.16 -10.94 17.30
C SER A 316 -11.18 -10.00 16.70
N PHE A 317 -11.38 -8.88 17.37
CA PHE A 317 -12.33 -7.85 16.96
C PHE A 317 -11.59 -6.56 16.62
N ALA A 318 -12.15 -5.77 15.72
CA ALA A 318 -11.59 -4.49 15.34
C ALA A 318 -12.68 -3.48 14.97
N LEU A 319 -12.38 -2.20 15.14
CA LEU A 319 -13.21 -1.08 14.72
C LEU A 319 -12.61 -0.45 13.46
N VAL A 320 -13.43 -0.25 12.43
CA VAL A 320 -13.09 0.59 11.28
C VAL A 320 -13.14 2.04 11.71
N VAL A 321 -11.97 2.67 11.84
CA VAL A 321 -11.82 4.08 12.24
C VAL A 321 -11.94 5.00 11.02
N LYS A 322 -11.38 4.58 9.88
CA LYS A 322 -11.49 5.25 8.59
C LYS A 322 -11.54 4.20 7.49
N GLU A 323 -12.30 4.46 6.44
CA GLU A 323 -12.44 3.57 5.30
C GLU A 323 -12.35 4.38 3.99
N SER A 324 -11.66 3.80 3.00
CA SER A 324 -11.65 4.24 1.61
C SER A 324 -12.19 3.13 0.70
N ASN A 325 -12.05 3.27 -0.63
CA ASN A 325 -12.53 2.27 -1.57
C ASN A 325 -11.75 0.94 -1.50
N HIS A 326 -10.43 0.99 -1.25
CA HIS A 326 -9.58 -0.22 -1.23
C HIS A 326 -8.72 -0.38 0.03
N ALA A 327 -8.88 0.48 1.03
CA ALA A 327 -8.18 0.35 2.31
C ALA A 327 -9.04 0.80 3.49
N ALA A 328 -8.65 0.39 4.69
CA ALA A 328 -9.21 0.91 5.93
C ALA A 328 -8.12 1.00 7.01
N LEU A 329 -8.39 1.83 8.01
CA LEU A 329 -7.63 1.87 9.27
C LEU A 329 -8.46 1.16 10.33
N LEU A 330 -7.90 0.09 10.89
CA LEU A 330 -8.52 -0.71 11.93
C LEU A 330 -7.88 -0.43 13.27
N MET A 331 -8.71 -0.35 14.30
CA MET A 331 -8.29 -0.31 15.69
C MET A 331 -8.71 -1.62 16.37
N PRO A 332 -7.78 -2.43 16.90
CA PRO A 332 -8.11 -3.62 17.66
C PRO A 332 -9.06 -3.32 18.81
N LEU A 333 -10.07 -4.17 18.98
CA LEU A 333 -10.97 -4.13 20.12
C LEU A 333 -10.66 -5.28 21.08
N PRO A 334 -10.61 -5.03 22.40
CA PRO A 334 -10.49 -6.09 23.38
C PRO A 334 -11.69 -7.04 23.26
N ARG A 335 -11.49 -8.28 23.71
CA ARG A 335 -12.56 -9.29 23.82
C ARG A 335 -13.15 -9.28 25.23
N ARG A 336 -14.46 -9.52 25.33
CA ARG A 336 -15.18 -9.75 26.59
C ARG A 336 -15.79 -11.14 26.54
N THR A 337 -15.33 -12.02 27.43
CA THR A 337 -15.93 -13.35 27.62
C THR A 337 -17.29 -13.21 28.29
N ILE A 338 -18.32 -13.82 27.70
CA ILE A 338 -19.70 -13.82 28.22
C ILE A 338 -19.97 -15.10 29.01
N SER A 339 -19.45 -16.23 28.55
CA SER A 339 -19.55 -17.51 29.24
C SER A 339 -18.33 -18.38 28.91
N ASP A 340 -17.91 -19.20 29.86
CA ASP A 340 -16.85 -20.19 29.64
C ASP A 340 -17.17 -21.53 30.31
N ASP A 341 -16.27 -22.49 30.16
CA ASP A 341 -16.29 -23.84 30.73
C ASP A 341 -15.89 -23.90 32.21
N GLY A 342 -15.77 -22.75 32.89
CA GLY A 342 -15.27 -22.64 34.27
C GLY A 342 -13.75 -22.59 34.38
N HIS A 343 -13.03 -22.81 33.27
CA HIS A 343 -11.57 -22.75 33.18
C HIS A 343 -11.06 -21.68 32.21
N GLY A 344 -11.98 -20.99 31.52
CA GLY A 344 -11.66 -19.97 30.53
C GLY A 344 -11.03 -20.53 29.25
N GLN A 345 -11.20 -21.84 28.98
CA GLN A 345 -10.58 -22.49 27.82
C GLN A 345 -11.53 -22.60 26.64
N ARG A 346 -12.83 -22.75 26.90
CA ARG A 346 -13.88 -22.78 25.88
C ARG A 346 -15.02 -21.89 26.29
N GLY A 347 -15.65 -21.21 25.34
CA GLY A 347 -16.73 -20.32 25.67
C GLY A 347 -17.24 -19.45 24.54
N LEU A 348 -17.93 -18.39 24.94
CA LEU A 348 -18.46 -17.36 24.06
C LEU A 348 -17.86 -16.01 24.42
N GLU A 349 -17.46 -15.27 23.40
CA GLU A 349 -16.88 -13.93 23.53
C GLU A 349 -17.48 -12.94 22.53
N VAL A 350 -17.44 -11.65 22.89
CA VAL A 350 -17.89 -10.52 22.08
C VAL A 350 -16.84 -9.41 22.09
N PRO A 351 -16.90 -8.43 21.18
CA PRO A 351 -16.11 -7.22 21.33
C PRO A 351 -16.46 -6.51 22.64
N SER A 352 -15.42 -6.06 23.33
CA SER A 352 -15.54 -5.23 24.52
C SER A 352 -15.67 -3.77 24.12
N PHE A 353 -16.63 -3.10 24.76
CA PHE A 353 -16.84 -1.66 24.68
C PHE A 353 -16.39 -0.96 25.98
N ASP A 354 -15.47 -1.56 26.74
CA ASP A 354 -14.89 -0.90 27.91
C ASP A 354 -13.84 0.14 27.49
N PHE A 355 -14.23 1.41 27.60
CA PHE A 355 -13.50 2.58 27.06
C PHE A 355 -12.42 3.14 27.98
N SER A 356 -12.19 2.51 29.14
CA SER A 356 -11.19 2.95 30.13
C SER A 356 -9.78 2.43 29.83
N LEU A 357 -9.65 1.54 28.83
CA LEU A 357 -8.42 0.81 28.55
C LEU A 357 -7.40 1.65 27.74
N PRO A 358 -6.08 1.54 28.02
CA PRO A 358 -5.03 2.31 27.37
C PRO A 358 -4.78 1.95 25.90
N HIS A 359 -5.53 0.99 25.35
CA HIS A 359 -5.37 0.46 24.00
C HIS A 359 -5.95 1.35 22.88
N PHE A 360 -6.75 2.36 23.23
CA PHE A 360 -7.33 3.31 22.28
C PHE A 360 -6.37 4.47 21.98
N ASN A 361 -5.25 4.16 21.33
CA ASN A 361 -4.26 5.13 20.89
C ASN A 361 -3.85 4.86 19.44
N GLY A 362 -3.20 5.85 18.81
CA GLY A 362 -2.80 5.77 17.41
C GLY A 362 -1.83 4.63 17.09
N ASP A 363 -1.03 4.19 18.05
CA ASP A 363 0.01 3.17 17.86
C ASP A 363 -0.59 1.78 17.59
N ASN A 364 -1.82 1.53 18.06
CA ASN A 364 -2.52 0.27 17.82
C ASN A 364 -3.35 0.26 16.53
N VAL A 365 -3.39 1.38 15.79
CA VAL A 365 -4.13 1.45 14.53
C VAL A 365 -3.27 0.94 13.40
N PHE A 366 -3.78 -0.06 12.69
CA PHE A 366 -3.09 -0.67 11.56
C PHE A 366 -3.94 -0.58 10.30
N ARG A 367 -3.25 -0.62 9.15
CA ARG A 367 -3.89 -0.55 7.84
C ARG A 367 -4.29 -1.95 7.38
N VAL A 368 -5.41 -2.03 6.69
CA VAL A 368 -5.87 -3.22 6.00
C VAL A 368 -6.26 -2.88 4.57
N ARG A 369 -6.09 -3.84 3.66
CA ARG A 369 -6.66 -3.79 2.32
C ARG A 369 -8.13 -4.16 2.39
N LYS A 370 -8.97 -3.40 1.71
CA LYS A 370 -10.40 -3.67 1.57
C LYS A 370 -10.65 -4.33 0.22
N GLU A 371 -11.42 -5.40 0.24
CA GLU A 371 -11.84 -6.13 -0.94
C GLU A 371 -13.35 -6.34 -0.93
N GLN A 372 -13.95 -6.37 -2.11
CA GLN A 372 -15.34 -6.75 -2.28
C GLN A 372 -15.40 -8.05 -3.09
N ARG A 373 -16.06 -9.07 -2.54
CA ARG A 373 -16.27 -10.37 -3.20
C ARG A 373 -17.73 -10.77 -3.00
N ASP A 374 -18.43 -11.08 -4.08
CA ASP A 374 -19.83 -11.51 -4.06
C ASP A 374 -20.80 -10.58 -3.28
N GLY A 375 -20.52 -9.27 -3.30
CA GLY A 375 -21.31 -8.26 -2.60
C GLY A 375 -20.93 -8.06 -1.13
N GLU A 376 -20.08 -8.93 -0.56
CA GLU A 376 -19.55 -8.79 0.80
C GLU A 376 -18.21 -8.05 0.81
N ILE A 377 -17.97 -7.31 1.89
CA ILE A 377 -16.74 -6.55 2.11
C ILE A 377 -15.86 -7.32 3.09
N PHE A 378 -14.62 -7.50 2.70
CA PHE A 378 -13.59 -8.12 3.52
C PHE A 378 -12.42 -7.15 3.70
N TYR A 379 -11.76 -7.28 4.84
CA TYR A 379 -10.58 -6.50 5.17
C TYR A 379 -9.43 -7.44 5.49
N TRP A 380 -8.32 -7.32 4.77
CA TRP A 380 -7.16 -8.18 4.96
C TRP A 380 -5.95 -7.36 5.46
N GLY A 381 -5.37 -7.80 6.57
CA GLY A 381 -4.13 -7.25 7.11
C GLY A 381 -3.71 -7.96 8.40
N ASN A 382 -2.43 -7.86 8.75
CA ASN A 382 -1.81 -8.65 9.81
C ASN A 382 -2.13 -10.15 9.69
N ASP A 383 -2.05 -10.67 8.45
CA ASP A 383 -2.33 -12.07 8.09
C ASP A 383 -3.71 -12.60 8.51
N ARG A 384 -4.69 -11.71 8.65
CA ARG A 384 -6.06 -12.07 9.04
C ARG A 384 -7.07 -11.49 8.08
N LEU A 385 -8.09 -12.30 7.78
CA LEU A 385 -9.30 -11.86 7.07
C LEU A 385 -10.33 -11.43 8.10
N TYR A 386 -10.67 -10.15 8.06
CA TYR A 386 -11.74 -9.58 8.86
C TYR A 386 -13.00 -9.44 8.00
N CYS A 387 -14.14 -9.79 8.58
CA CYS A 387 -15.46 -9.53 8.03
C CYS A 387 -16.30 -8.76 9.07
N ALA A 388 -17.42 -8.19 8.64
CA ALA A 388 -18.34 -7.51 9.55
C ALA A 388 -18.83 -8.47 10.64
N TRP A 389 -18.74 -8.06 11.90
CA TRP A 389 -19.30 -8.79 13.01
C TRP A 389 -20.83 -8.69 12.95
N ASN A 390 -21.48 -9.86 12.98
CA ASN A 390 -22.93 -9.98 12.83
C ASN A 390 -23.72 -9.64 14.11
N GLY A 391 -23.05 -9.25 15.19
CA GLY A 391 -23.67 -8.94 16.48
C GLY A 391 -23.85 -10.14 17.43
N GLU A 392 -23.54 -11.35 16.98
CA GLU A 392 -23.72 -12.57 17.78
C GLU A 392 -22.44 -12.95 18.56
N PRO A 393 -22.56 -13.56 19.75
CA PRO A 393 -21.42 -14.12 20.48
C PRO A 393 -20.65 -15.15 19.64
N CYS A 394 -19.32 -15.10 19.74
CA CYS A 394 -18.42 -15.93 18.96
C CYS A 394 -17.83 -17.04 19.84
N HIS A 395 -17.81 -18.27 19.34
CA HIS A 395 -17.19 -19.39 20.04
C HIS A 395 -15.67 -19.26 20.03
N PHE A 396 -15.03 -19.54 21.16
CA PHE A 396 -13.59 -19.75 21.24
C PHE A 396 -13.28 -21.11 21.89
N ASP A 397 -12.16 -21.68 21.50
CA ASP A 397 -11.62 -22.94 22.02
C ASP A 397 -10.10 -22.85 22.01
N TYR A 398 -9.46 -22.85 23.17
CA TYR A 398 -8.01 -22.72 23.28
C TYR A 398 -7.31 -24.07 23.46
N TYR A 399 -8.04 -25.18 23.47
CA TYR A 399 -7.42 -26.49 23.42
C TYR A 399 -6.86 -26.75 22.02
N ASP A 400 -5.71 -27.41 21.97
CA ASP A 400 -5.03 -27.91 20.78
C ASP A 400 -5.39 -29.39 20.54
#